data_AF-A0A2T7CQL8-F1
#
_entry.id   AF-A0A2T7CQL8-F1
#
_cell.length_a   1.000
_cell.length_b   1.000
_cell.length_c   1.000
_cell.angle_alpha   90.00
_cell.angle_beta   90.00
_cell.angle_gamma   90.00
#
_symmetry.space_group_name_H-M   'P 1'
#
loop_
_entity.id
_entity.type
_entity.pdbx_description
1 polymer ?
#
loop_
_entity_poly.entity_id
_entity_poly.type
_entity_poly.pdbx_seq_one_letter_code
_entity_poly.pdbx_strand_id
1 'polypeptide(L)'
;MVTIGGVLQPALKWEHYKLQSDDQGVTTTTRVWNEFWKRYRLPKVEEQCLQVRARSMFDKATTKVVRDTIYNARIQCVCLYYKEIKLQDMNKKLGAWMSIFKLILAVCLG
;
A
#
# COMPACT_ATOMS: atom_id res chain seq x y z
N MET A 1 8.54 -1.09 8.58
CA MET A 1 8.11 0.02 9.48
C MET A 1 8.66 1.31 8.91
N VAL A 2 8.12 2.48 9.25
CA VAL A 2 8.63 3.81 8.85
C VAL A 2 8.52 4.76 10.03
N THR A 3 9.42 5.73 10.11
CA THR A 3 9.39 6.74 11.18
C THR A 3 8.70 7.99 10.67
N ILE A 4 7.59 8.39 11.30
CA ILE A 4 6.86 9.62 10.98
C ILE A 4 6.73 10.44 12.26
N GLY A 5 7.25 11.66 12.25
CA GLY A 5 7.25 12.53 13.44
C GLY A 5 7.96 11.90 14.65
N GLY A 6 9.01 11.10 14.43
CA GLY A 6 9.72 10.38 15.48
C GLY A 6 9.06 9.07 15.95
N VAL A 7 7.88 8.73 15.44
CA VAL A 7 7.15 7.51 15.82
C VAL A 7 7.32 6.43 14.76
N LEU A 8 7.67 5.21 15.20
CA LEU A 8 7.78 4.05 14.33
C LEU A 8 6.39 3.44 14.07
N GLN A 9 5.99 3.36 12.81
CA GLN A 9 4.67 2.87 12.40
C GLN A 9 4.74 1.96 11.16
N PRO A 10 3.73 1.11 10.88
CA PRO A 10 3.71 0.29 9.67
C PRO A 10 3.63 1.11 8.36
N ALA A 11 4.24 0.59 7.30
CA ALA A 11 4.23 1.21 5.97
C ALA A 11 2.93 0.85 5.23
N LEU A 12 1.87 1.64 5.40
CA LEU A 12 0.55 1.35 4.85
C LEU A 12 0.12 2.28 3.70
N LYS A 13 0.97 3.21 3.28
CA LYS A 13 0.67 4.16 2.21
C LYS A 13 1.85 4.23 1.25
N TRP A 14 1.60 4.54 -0.02
CA TRP A 14 2.67 4.65 -1.01
C TRP A 14 3.76 5.63 -0.58
N GLU A 15 3.36 6.73 0.05
CA GLU A 15 4.24 7.76 0.58
C GLU A 15 5.16 7.25 1.70
N HIS A 16 4.72 6.28 2.49
CA HIS A 16 5.55 5.70 3.55
C HIS A 16 6.80 5.05 2.94
N TYR A 17 6.66 4.42 1.78
CA TYR A 17 7.78 3.79 1.09
C TYR A 17 8.79 4.79 0.49
N LYS A 18 8.48 6.09 0.51
CA LYS A 18 9.42 7.17 0.13
C LYS A 18 10.33 7.58 1.30
N LEU A 19 9.97 7.20 2.54
CA LEU A 19 10.64 7.68 3.76
C LEU A 19 11.82 6.83 4.20
N GLN A 20 11.96 5.62 3.65
CA GLN A 20 13.08 4.74 3.96
C GLN A 20 13.87 4.40 2.71
N SER A 21 15.17 4.59 2.83
CA SER A 21 16.17 4.14 1.88
C SER A 21 16.85 2.89 2.41
N ASP A 22 17.32 2.04 1.50
CA ASP A 22 18.23 0.95 1.82
C ASP A 22 19.67 1.44 2.07
N ASP A 23 20.59 0.51 2.30
CA ASP A 23 22.02 0.79 2.53
C ASP A 23 22.69 1.53 1.36
N GLN A 24 22.07 1.54 0.17
CA GLN A 24 22.53 2.28 -1.01
C GLN A 24 21.92 3.68 -1.10
N GLY A 25 21.14 4.10 -0.10
CA GLY A 25 20.43 5.37 -0.10
C GLY A 25 19.20 5.39 -1.03
N VAL A 26 18.80 4.26 -1.61
CA VAL A 26 17.70 4.21 -2.59
C VAL A 26 16.40 3.79 -1.93
N THR A 27 15.33 4.56 -2.14
CA THR A 27 14.00 4.19 -1.63
C THR A 27 13.35 3.13 -2.51
N THR A 28 12.46 2.33 -1.92
CA THR A 28 11.64 1.37 -2.67
C THR A 28 10.87 2.05 -3.81
N THR A 29 10.30 3.23 -3.58
CA THR A 29 9.56 3.95 -4.64
C THR A 29 10.45 4.34 -5.82
N THR A 30 11.71 4.73 -5.55
CA THR A 30 12.69 5.03 -6.60
C THR A 30 13.02 3.78 -7.41
N ARG A 31 13.21 2.62 -6.77
CA ARG A 31 13.46 1.35 -7.49
C ARG A 31 12.32 0.98 -8.41
N VAL A 32 11.08 1.02 -7.91
CA VAL A 32 9.89 0.67 -8.72
C VAL A 32 9.73 1.65 -9.88
N TRP A 33 9.93 2.95 -9.65
CA TRP A 33 9.92 3.93 -10.74
C TRP A 33 11.00 3.65 -11.79
N ASN A 34 12.25 3.38 -11.37
CA ASN A 34 13.35 3.15 -12.30
C ASN A 34 13.07 1.92 -13.18
N GLU A 35 12.52 0.85 -12.61
CA GLU A 35 12.11 -0.35 -13.34
C GLU A 35 10.95 -0.07 -14.30
N PHE A 36 9.96 0.75 -13.91
CA PHE A 36 8.90 1.20 -14.80
C PHE A 36 9.47 2.04 -15.96
N TRP A 37 10.27 3.04 -15.64
CA TRP A 37 10.82 3.97 -16.63
C TRP A 37 11.79 3.29 -17.59
N LYS A 38 12.57 2.30 -17.14
CA LYS A 38 13.43 1.48 -18.02
C LYS A 38 12.64 0.80 -19.13
N ARG A 39 11.39 0.36 -18.85
CA ARG A 39 10.52 -0.34 -19.80
C ARG A 39 9.73 0.59 -20.71
N TYR A 40 9.30 1.73 -20.19
CA TYR A 40 8.33 2.62 -20.87
C TYR A 40 8.89 4.02 -21.20
N ARG A 41 10.22 4.22 -21.12
CA ARG A 41 10.84 5.52 -21.45
C ARG A 41 10.49 5.97 -22.86
N LEU A 42 10.18 7.26 -23.00
CA LEU A 42 10.02 7.91 -24.29
C LEU A 42 11.40 8.20 -24.93
N PRO A 43 11.51 8.25 -26.28
CA PRO A 43 12.72 8.71 -26.97
C PRO A 43 13.10 10.13 -26.55
N LYS A 44 14.40 10.45 -26.59
CA LYS A 44 15.07 11.64 -25.99
C LYS A 44 14.49 13.02 -26.32
N VAL A 45 13.58 13.16 -27.27
CA VAL A 45 13.20 14.45 -27.88
C VAL A 45 12.05 15.14 -27.12
N GLU A 46 11.26 14.39 -26.36
CA GLU A 46 10.04 14.90 -25.74
C GLU A 46 10.23 15.14 -24.23
N GLU A 47 10.85 16.30 -23.98
CA GLU A 47 10.77 17.24 -22.86
C GLU A 47 10.40 16.72 -21.45
N GLN A 48 11.18 17.17 -20.46
CA GLN A 48 10.95 16.98 -19.02
C GLN A 48 9.49 17.09 -18.56
N CYS A 49 8.67 17.91 -19.23
CA CYS A 49 7.23 18.06 -18.94
C CYS A 49 6.47 16.72 -19.03
N LEU A 50 6.78 15.86 -20.01
CA LEU A 50 6.15 14.56 -20.20
C LEU A 50 6.62 13.56 -19.15
N GLN A 51 7.90 13.62 -18.76
CA GLN A 51 8.42 12.82 -17.65
C GLN A 51 7.75 13.19 -16.32
N VAL A 52 7.59 14.49 -16.04
CA VAL A 52 6.88 14.98 -14.84
C VAL A 52 5.42 14.50 -14.84
N ARG A 53 4.73 14.59 -15.98
CA ARG A 53 3.35 14.09 -16.11
C ARG A 53 3.26 12.59 -15.90
N ALA A 54 4.14 11.81 -16.54
CA ALA A 54 4.21 10.36 -16.37
C ALA A 54 4.48 9.98 -14.91
N ARG A 55 5.40 10.69 -14.23
CA ARG A 55 5.70 10.47 -12.81
C ARG A 55 4.50 10.77 -11.92
N SER A 56 3.78 11.87 -12.19
CA SER A 56 2.56 12.22 -11.43
C SER A 56 1.47 11.16 -11.59
N MET A 57 1.24 10.68 -12.82
CA MET A 57 0.26 9.62 -13.08
C MET A 57 0.66 8.30 -12.42
N PHE A 58 1.95 7.95 -12.48
CA PHE A 58 2.50 6.78 -11.82
C PHE A 58 2.26 6.83 -10.31
N ASP A 59 2.60 7.94 -9.65
CA ASP A 59 2.41 8.10 -8.21
C ASP A 59 0.92 8.02 -7.79
N LYS A 60 0.00 8.56 -8.60
CA LYS A 60 -1.44 8.40 -8.37
C LYS A 60 -1.88 6.93 -8.47
N ALA A 61 -1.40 6.23 -9.49
CA ALA A 61 -1.74 4.83 -9.73
C ALA A 61 -1.21 3.93 -8.60
N THR A 62 0.06 4.08 -8.21
CA THR A 62 0.64 3.31 -7.10
C THR A 62 -0.05 3.59 -5.77
N THR A 63 -0.40 4.86 -5.49
CA THR A 63 -1.15 5.23 -4.29
C THR A 63 -2.49 4.50 -4.23
N LYS A 64 -3.23 4.47 -5.34
CA LYS A 64 -4.49 3.72 -5.44
C LYS A 64 -4.27 2.23 -5.22
N VAL A 65 -3.32 1.62 -5.94
CA VAL A 65 -3.04 0.18 -5.86
C VAL A 65 -2.63 -0.23 -4.45
N VAL A 66 -1.72 0.49 -3.81
CA VAL A 66 -1.26 0.17 -2.44
C VAL A 66 -2.42 0.24 -1.45
N ARG A 67 -3.22 1.31 -1.51
CA ARG A 67 -4.39 1.48 -0.66
C ARG A 67 -5.40 0.34 -0.84
N ASP A 68 -5.74 0.03 -2.09
CA ASP A 68 -6.76 -0.96 -2.41
C ASP A 68 -6.26 -2.39 -2.03
N THR A 69 -4.99 -2.70 -2.26
CA THR A 69 -4.38 -3.97 -1.84
C THR A 69 -4.41 -4.13 -0.32
N ILE A 70 -4.04 -3.10 0.45
CA ILE A 70 -4.06 -3.15 1.91
C ILE A 70 -5.49 -3.31 2.43
N TYR A 71 -6.44 -2.57 1.85
CA TYR A 71 -7.86 -2.70 2.18
C TYR A 71 -8.37 -4.13 1.95
N ASN A 72 -8.05 -4.72 0.79
CA ASN A 72 -8.44 -6.10 0.48
C ASN A 72 -7.77 -7.12 1.39
N ALA A 73 -6.48 -6.96 1.70
CA ALA A 73 -5.77 -7.83 2.64
C ALA A 73 -6.44 -7.82 4.02
N ARG A 74 -6.84 -6.63 4.49
CA ARG A 74 -7.56 -6.48 5.76
C ARG A 74 -8.92 -7.20 5.75
N ILE A 75 -9.69 -7.12 4.65
CA ILE A 75 -10.94 -7.90 4.51
C ILE A 75 -10.64 -9.39 4.58
N GLN A 76 -9.60 -9.86 3.90
CA GLN A 76 -9.24 -11.28 3.92
C GLN A 76 -8.87 -11.75 5.34
N CYS A 77 -8.10 -10.97 6.09
CA CYS A 77 -7.81 -11.28 7.49
C CYS A 77 -9.08 -11.40 8.34
N VAL A 78 -10.04 -10.49 8.16
CA VAL A 78 -11.33 -10.52 8.86
C VAL A 78 -12.12 -11.79 8.48
N CYS A 79 -12.24 -12.11 7.19
CA CYS A 79 -12.92 -13.32 6.73
C CYS A 79 -12.28 -14.59 7.31
N LEU A 80 -10.94 -14.68 7.29
CA LEU A 80 -10.21 -15.82 7.85
C LEU A 80 -10.42 -15.96 9.36
N TYR A 81 -10.36 -14.86 10.12
CA TYR A 81 -10.62 -14.91 11.56
C TYR A 81 -12.02 -15.47 11.87
N TYR A 82 -13.06 -15.02 11.15
CA TYR A 82 -14.41 -15.52 11.38
C TYR A 82 -14.58 -16.98 10.98
N LYS A 83 -13.95 -17.39 9.89
CA LYS A 83 -13.99 -18.77 9.43
C LYS A 83 -13.30 -19.72 10.42
N GLU A 84 -12.07 -19.40 10.81
CA GLU A 84 -11.23 -20.32 11.60
C GLU A 84 -11.51 -20.23 13.10
N ILE A 85 -11.80 -19.04 13.64
CA ILE A 85 -11.98 -18.82 15.09
C ILE A 85 -13.45 -18.82 15.49
N LYS A 86 -14.33 -18.21 14.68
CA LYS A 86 -15.77 -18.13 14.98
C LYS A 86 -16.59 -19.23 14.31
N LEU A 87 -15.98 -20.06 13.45
CA LEU A 87 -16.65 -21.10 12.67
C LEU A 87 -17.84 -20.57 11.85
N GLN A 88 -17.74 -19.31 11.40
CA GLN A 88 -18.77 -18.61 10.63
C GLN A 88 -18.20 -18.22 9.26
N ASP A 89 -18.89 -18.62 8.20
CA ASP A 89 -18.50 -18.23 6.85
C ASP A 89 -18.96 -16.79 6.55
N MET A 90 -17.99 -15.91 6.30
CA MET A 90 -18.25 -14.52 5.96
C MET A 90 -17.89 -14.24 4.51
N ASN A 91 -18.88 -13.77 3.76
CA ASN A 91 -18.62 -13.24 2.43
C ASN A 91 -17.89 -11.88 2.50
N LYS A 92 -17.25 -11.51 1.38
CA LYS A 92 -16.46 -10.27 1.29
C LYS A 92 -17.25 -8.99 1.62
N LYS A 93 -18.57 -8.98 1.37
CA LYS A 93 -19.44 -7.81 1.61
C LYS A 93 -19.64 -7.57 3.11
N LEU A 94 -19.85 -8.64 3.89
CA LEU A 94 -19.89 -8.56 5.36
C LEU A 94 -18.50 -8.28 5.95
N GLY A 95 -17.45 -8.91 5.40
CA GLY A 95 -16.07 -8.68 5.84
C GLY A 95 -15.61 -7.23 5.68
N ALA A 96 -16.05 -6.55 4.62
CA ALA A 96 -15.82 -5.11 4.42
C ALA A 96 -16.50 -4.25 5.51
N TRP A 97 -17.73 -4.58 5.90
CA TRP A 97 -18.53 -3.83 6.87
C TRP A 97 -18.01 -3.95 8.31
N MET A 98 -17.53 -5.13 8.72
CA MET A 98 -17.10 -5.37 10.10
C MET A 98 -15.68 -4.88 10.42
N SER A 99 -15.00 -4.35 9.40
CA SER A 99 -13.55 -4.30 9.35
C SER A 99 -12.90 -3.29 10.30
N ILE A 100 -13.60 -2.31 10.88
CA ILE A 100 -12.94 -1.22 11.64
C ILE A 100 -13.14 -1.30 13.16
N PHE A 101 -14.34 -1.64 13.64
CA PHE A 101 -14.63 -1.66 15.08
C PHE A 101 -14.46 -3.03 15.72
N LYS A 102 -14.85 -4.12 15.04
CA LYS A 102 -14.89 -5.46 15.67
C LYS A 102 -13.53 -6.15 15.72
N LEU A 103 -12.64 -5.94 14.76
CA LEU A 103 -11.31 -6.56 14.76
C LEU A 103 -10.42 -5.95 15.85
N ILE A 104 -10.46 -4.63 16.05
CA ILE A 104 -9.73 -3.95 17.14
C ILE A 104 -10.28 -4.42 18.48
N LEU A 105 -11.61 -4.48 18.64
CA LEU A 105 -12.23 -4.98 19.87
C LEU A 105 -11.88 -6.46 20.15
N ALA A 106 -11.86 -7.31 19.12
CA ALA A 106 -11.59 -8.74 19.26
C ALA A 106 -10.12 -9.10 19.47
N VAL A 107 -9.18 -8.28 18.99
CA VAL A 107 -7.73 -8.50 19.14
C VAL A 107 -7.18 -7.79 20.38
N CYS A 108 -7.75 -6.66 20.81
CA CYS A 108 -7.25 -5.90 21.95
C CYS A 108 -7.92 -6.23 23.29
N LEU A 109 -9.09 -6.90 23.31
CA LEU A 109 -9.81 -7.27 24.54
C LEU A 109 -9.97 -8.80 24.71
N GLY A 110 -9.26 -9.59 23.90
CA GLY A 110 -9.18 -11.05 24.00
C GLY A 110 -7.95 -11.49 24.74
#